data_AF-E3MHM5-F1
#
_entry.id   AF-E3MHM5-F1
#
_cell.length_a   1.000
_cell.length_b   1.000
_cell.length_c   1.000
_cell.angle_alpha   90.00
_cell.angle_beta   90.00
_cell.angle_gamma   90.00
#
_symmetry.space_group_name_H-M   'P 1'
#
loop_
_entity.id
_entity.type
_entity.pdbx_description
1 polymer ?
#
loop_
_entity_poly.entity_id
_entity_poly.type
_entity_poly.pdbx_seq_one_letter_code
_entity_poly.pdbx_strand_id
1 'polypeptide(L)'
;MTMSSPSHGAKLKPYKDLKSPDSKKARLKSVLSYLKRGIGEDGFDGFVTDFVNYVAANPEFSFKLKLSDMDSFISTVKWKLSDGTLRDMKAFLREKLGFDIFSSRQKIHNLRKMHSGLEDYKIRVETVLKKPAGRDVEQESYVIEVKDLQSLISAAHTKLVVVFGNVDKPNDPHGILLVGLYEGHDDYGTLKEKMALVFKQLNDLEHVTYYETGKTITRSVVKLAIGDCKFLSANTGHFGQSCATPCFLCDTRWTSHGVKAQLVAQVNFFLAGSPYDPSALKEPLFHAKKGTIGVPGVHTILGIAHMEQRKVLKSLEEEEVHYETRYNSLKSTHNIVEHMLSVAENFDESVDDVDTNKSCGPLSAS
;
A
#
# COMPACT_ATOMS: atom_id res chain seq x y z
N MET A 1 -59.61 18.82 0.54
CA MET A 1 -59.65 20.30 0.51
C MET A 1 -59.20 20.78 -0.87
N THR A 2 -60.08 21.41 -1.63
CA THR A 2 -59.82 21.96 -2.96
C THR A 2 -59.05 23.28 -2.85
N MET A 3 -57.78 23.30 -3.24
CA MET A 3 -56.96 24.51 -3.27
C MET A 3 -57.36 25.38 -4.47
N SER A 4 -58.01 26.51 -4.21
CA SER A 4 -58.46 27.50 -5.20
C SER A 4 -57.38 28.54 -5.50
N SER A 5 -57.25 28.89 -6.79
CA SER A 5 -56.43 30.01 -7.27
C SER A 5 -57.16 31.35 -7.03
N PRO A 6 -56.47 32.46 -6.71
CA PRO A 6 -57.11 33.78 -6.61
C PRO A 6 -57.59 34.33 -7.96
N SER A 7 -57.15 33.73 -9.06
CA SER A 7 -57.61 34.05 -10.42
C SER A 7 -58.57 32.96 -10.91
N HIS A 8 -59.78 33.38 -11.27
CA HIS A 8 -60.87 32.60 -11.84
C HIS A 8 -60.39 31.51 -12.84
N GLY A 9 -60.82 30.26 -12.61
CA GLY A 9 -61.12 29.31 -13.70
C GLY A 9 -60.19 28.11 -13.94
N ALA A 10 -58.95 28.05 -13.44
CA ALA A 10 -58.08 26.89 -13.69
C ALA A 10 -57.79 26.10 -12.40
N LYS A 11 -58.13 24.81 -12.39
CA LYS A 11 -57.64 23.85 -11.38
C LYS A 11 -56.12 23.96 -11.36
N LEU A 12 -55.55 24.21 -10.18
CA LEU A 12 -54.11 24.30 -10.02
C LEU A 12 -53.49 22.97 -10.44
N LYS A 13 -52.57 23.02 -11.43
CA LYS A 13 -51.81 21.83 -11.84
C LYS A 13 -51.07 21.28 -10.63
N PRO A 14 -51.01 19.94 -10.46
CA PRO A 14 -50.20 19.33 -9.42
C PRO A 14 -48.74 19.82 -9.48
N TYR A 15 -48.09 19.96 -8.32
CA TYR A 15 -46.73 20.54 -8.25
C TYR A 15 -45.72 19.78 -9.13
N LYS A 16 -45.86 18.45 -9.23
CA LYS A 16 -45.04 17.57 -10.08
C LYS A 16 -45.15 17.90 -11.58
N ASP A 17 -46.26 18.49 -12.02
CA ASP A 17 -46.55 18.75 -13.43
C ASP A 17 -46.17 20.19 -13.85
N LEU A 18 -45.60 20.99 -12.93
CA LEU A 18 -45.07 22.32 -13.21
C LEU A 18 -43.72 22.20 -13.92
N LYS A 19 -43.67 22.58 -15.20
CA LYS A 19 -42.43 22.53 -16.01
C LYS A 19 -41.55 23.77 -15.87
N SER A 20 -42.14 24.95 -15.70
CA SER A 20 -41.39 26.22 -15.62
C SER A 20 -40.86 26.48 -14.20
N PRO A 21 -39.56 26.86 -14.05
CA PRO A 21 -39.00 27.32 -12.77
C PRO A 21 -39.76 28.48 -12.14
N ASP A 22 -40.24 29.43 -12.95
CA ASP A 22 -40.97 30.61 -12.45
C ASP A 22 -42.35 30.23 -11.91
N SER A 23 -43.01 29.25 -12.54
CA SER A 23 -44.26 28.70 -12.03
C SER A 23 -44.08 27.97 -10.69
N LYS A 24 -42.95 27.28 -10.50
CA LYS A 24 -42.59 26.67 -9.20
C LYS A 24 -42.30 27.72 -8.14
N LYS A 25 -41.51 28.75 -8.47
CA LYS A 25 -41.21 29.89 -7.57
C LYS A 25 -42.48 30.63 -7.15
N ALA A 26 -43.38 30.92 -8.08
CA ALA A 26 -44.65 31.58 -7.79
C ALA A 26 -45.52 30.76 -6.82
N ARG A 27 -45.56 29.43 -6.99
CA ARG A 27 -46.26 28.53 -6.07
C ARG A 27 -45.67 28.56 -4.67
N LEU A 28 -44.34 28.45 -4.58
CA LEU A 28 -43.62 28.49 -3.30
C LEU A 28 -43.83 29.84 -2.60
N LYS A 29 -43.75 30.96 -3.33
CA LYS A 29 -44.01 32.30 -2.79
C LYS A 29 -45.43 32.40 -2.21
N SER A 30 -46.43 31.88 -2.92
CA SER A 30 -47.82 31.86 -2.43
C SER A 30 -47.98 31.04 -1.16
N VAL A 31 -47.35 29.86 -1.07
CA VAL A 31 -47.37 29.02 0.14
C VAL A 31 -46.66 29.71 1.30
N LEU A 32 -45.48 30.29 1.08
CA LEU A 32 -44.74 31.02 2.11
C LEU A 32 -45.52 32.23 2.61
N SER A 33 -46.16 33.00 1.73
CA SER A 33 -47.04 34.11 2.13
C SER A 33 -48.28 33.65 2.90
N TYR A 34 -48.78 32.45 2.63
CA TYR A 34 -49.86 31.85 3.42
C TYR A 34 -49.36 31.47 4.83
N LEU A 35 -48.24 30.76 4.92
CA LEU A 35 -47.65 30.35 6.20
C LEU A 35 -47.26 31.58 7.06
N LYS A 36 -46.67 32.60 6.44
CA LYS A 36 -46.27 33.84 7.13
C LYS A 36 -47.45 34.55 7.80
N ARG A 37 -48.63 34.54 7.16
CA ARG A 37 -49.86 35.11 7.75
C ARG A 37 -50.35 34.34 8.97
N GLY A 38 -50.13 33.02 9.02
CA GLY A 38 -50.58 32.18 10.13
C GLY A 38 -49.63 32.17 11.33
N ILE A 39 -48.34 32.41 11.09
CA ILE A 39 -47.28 32.31 12.11
C ILE A 39 -46.89 33.67 12.68
N GLY A 40 -47.05 34.75 11.89
CA GLY A 40 -46.57 36.08 12.22
C GLY A 40 -45.28 36.41 11.46
N GLU A 41 -44.98 37.70 11.31
CA GLU A 41 -43.76 38.14 10.64
C GLU A 41 -42.53 37.98 11.52
N ASP A 42 -42.68 38.24 12.82
CA ASP A 42 -41.63 38.11 13.82
C ASP A 42 -41.34 36.62 14.07
N GLY A 43 -40.12 36.19 13.76
CA GLY A 43 -39.66 34.81 13.95
C GLY A 43 -39.99 33.84 12.80
N PHE A 44 -40.55 34.31 11.68
CA PHE A 44 -40.86 33.43 10.53
C PHE A 44 -39.62 32.72 9.96
N ASP A 45 -38.45 33.38 10.00
CA ASP A 45 -37.20 32.78 9.54
C ASP A 45 -36.74 31.60 10.42
N GLY A 46 -36.93 31.73 11.74
CA GLY A 46 -36.75 30.62 12.68
C GLY A 46 -37.70 29.47 12.40
N PHE A 47 -38.98 29.78 12.14
CA PHE A 47 -39.96 28.76 11.72
C PHE A 47 -39.54 28.04 10.44
N VAL A 48 -39.04 28.75 9.41
CA VAL A 48 -38.60 28.11 8.16
C VAL A 48 -37.48 27.11 8.45
N THR A 49 -36.52 27.48 9.31
CA THR A 49 -35.43 26.61 9.74
C THR A 49 -35.98 25.37 10.45
N ASP A 50 -36.91 25.53 11.40
CA ASP A 50 -37.51 24.43 12.14
C ASP A 50 -38.36 23.52 11.25
N PHE A 51 -39.13 24.10 10.33
CA PHE A 51 -39.94 23.36 9.37
C PHE A 51 -39.08 22.49 8.45
N VAL A 52 -37.99 23.04 7.94
CA VAL A 52 -37.04 22.32 7.09
C VAL A 52 -36.35 21.19 7.86
N ASN A 53 -35.96 21.43 9.12
CA ASN A 53 -35.41 20.40 10.00
C ASN A 53 -36.43 19.30 10.32
N TYR A 54 -37.69 19.67 10.54
CA TYR A 54 -38.79 18.73 10.78
C TYR A 54 -39.03 17.82 9.56
N VAL A 55 -39.14 18.40 8.36
CA VAL A 55 -39.30 17.64 7.10
C VAL A 55 -38.11 16.70 6.88
N ALA A 56 -36.89 17.16 7.15
CA ALA A 56 -35.69 16.33 7.01
C ALA A 56 -35.67 15.15 8.01
N ALA A 57 -36.15 15.34 9.24
CA ALA A 57 -36.19 14.29 10.26
C ALA A 57 -37.32 13.27 10.04
N ASN A 58 -38.40 13.68 9.37
CA ASN A 58 -39.58 12.83 9.18
C ASN A 58 -39.31 11.70 8.15
N PRO A 59 -39.58 10.42 8.47
CA PRO A 59 -39.37 9.28 7.58
C PRO A 59 -40.30 9.26 6.36
N GLU A 60 -41.44 9.97 6.38
CA GLU A 60 -42.38 10.06 5.26
C GLU A 60 -41.79 10.83 4.05
N PHE A 61 -40.78 11.67 4.28
CA PHE A 61 -40.12 12.45 3.25
C PHE A 61 -38.74 11.89 2.92
N SER A 62 -38.42 11.78 1.63
CA SER A 62 -37.10 11.36 1.14
C SER A 62 -36.02 12.44 1.27
N PHE A 63 -36.40 13.68 1.59
CA PHE A 63 -35.48 14.80 1.78
C PHE A 63 -34.70 14.64 3.10
N LYS A 64 -33.37 14.80 3.05
CA LYS A 64 -32.48 14.72 4.22
C LYS A 64 -31.44 15.83 4.16
N LEU A 65 -31.16 16.44 5.32
CA LEU A 65 -30.13 17.48 5.48
C LEU A 65 -28.92 17.04 6.30
N LYS A 66 -29.04 15.90 6.99
CA LYS A 66 -27.99 15.33 7.82
C LYS A 66 -27.64 13.94 7.33
N LEU A 67 -26.35 13.64 7.33
CA LEU A 67 -25.84 12.30 7.10
C LEU A 67 -26.22 11.40 8.28
N SER A 68 -26.46 10.12 8.00
CA SER A 68 -26.63 9.13 9.08
C SER A 68 -25.33 8.97 9.87
N ASP A 69 -25.40 8.29 11.02
CA ASP A 69 -24.21 7.99 11.81
C ASP A 69 -23.17 7.21 10.96
N MET A 70 -23.64 6.24 10.16
CA MET A 70 -22.80 5.44 9.25
C MET A 70 -22.28 6.25 8.06
N ASP A 71 -23.11 7.07 7.42
CA ASP A 71 -22.65 7.88 6.28
C ASP A 71 -21.59 8.89 6.74
N SER A 72 -21.78 9.47 7.92
CA SER A 72 -20.80 10.37 8.53
C SER A 72 -19.48 9.65 8.82
N PHE A 73 -19.55 8.42 9.35
CA PHE A 73 -18.37 7.58 9.56
C PHE A 73 -17.66 7.25 8.23
N ILE A 74 -18.39 6.74 7.22
CA ILE A 74 -17.85 6.41 5.90
C ILE A 74 -17.19 7.63 5.26
N SER A 75 -17.83 8.80 5.31
CA SER A 75 -17.28 10.05 4.81
C SER A 75 -15.96 10.40 5.47
N THR A 76 -15.84 10.26 6.80
CA THR A 76 -14.59 10.57 7.50
C THR A 76 -13.46 9.61 7.14
N VAL A 77 -13.76 8.33 6.94
CA VAL A 77 -12.78 7.31 6.54
C VAL A 77 -12.36 7.51 5.09
N LYS A 78 -13.33 7.62 4.18
CA LYS A 78 -13.10 7.74 2.72
C LYS A 78 -12.34 9.01 2.36
N TRP A 79 -12.67 10.13 3.00
CA TRP A 79 -12.01 11.41 2.74
C TRP A 79 -10.83 11.69 3.69
N LYS A 80 -10.46 10.70 4.52
CA LYS A 80 -9.34 10.80 5.47
C LYS A 80 -9.41 12.06 6.33
N LEU A 81 -10.61 12.42 6.78
CA LEU A 81 -10.81 13.57 7.66
C LEU A 81 -10.23 13.25 9.03
N SER A 82 -9.20 13.98 9.43
CA SER A 82 -8.72 13.95 10.81
C SER A 82 -9.81 14.47 11.76
N ASP A 83 -9.71 14.13 13.04
CA ASP A 83 -10.68 14.59 14.04
C ASP A 83 -10.66 16.13 14.22
N GLY A 84 -9.48 16.76 14.10
CA GLY A 84 -9.34 18.21 14.06
C GLY A 84 -10.02 18.83 12.83
N THR A 85 -9.74 18.29 11.65
CA THR A 85 -10.37 18.73 10.39
C THR A 85 -11.89 18.59 10.44
N LEU A 86 -12.39 17.47 10.97
CA LEU A 86 -13.83 17.24 11.11
C LEU A 86 -14.48 18.23 12.08
N ARG A 87 -13.82 18.55 13.20
CA ARG A 87 -14.31 19.55 14.15
C ARG A 87 -14.41 20.92 13.48
N ASP A 88 -13.36 21.35 12.80
CA ASP A 88 -13.30 22.68 12.19
C ASP A 88 -14.29 22.79 11.02
N MET A 89 -14.45 21.71 10.24
CA MET A 89 -15.47 21.60 9.20
C MET A 89 -16.90 21.66 9.76
N LYS A 90 -17.19 20.97 10.87
CA LYS A 90 -18.51 21.04 11.53
C LYS A 90 -18.78 22.44 12.09
N ALA A 91 -17.76 23.12 12.63
CA ALA A 91 -17.89 24.50 13.10
C ALA A 91 -18.21 25.46 11.95
N PHE A 92 -17.46 25.37 10.84
CA PHE A 92 -17.71 26.15 9.63
C PHE A 92 -19.11 25.92 9.05
N LEU A 93 -19.53 24.66 8.92
CA LEU A 93 -20.86 24.33 8.40
C LEU A 93 -21.98 24.86 9.30
N ARG A 94 -21.81 24.78 10.62
CA ARG A 94 -22.78 25.34 11.57
C ARG A 94 -22.85 26.86 11.48
N GLU A 95 -21.71 27.53 11.28
CA GLU A 95 -21.67 28.98 11.08
C GLU A 95 -22.38 29.40 9.79
N LYS A 96 -22.14 28.71 8.67
CA LYS A 96 -22.67 29.10 7.35
C LYS A 96 -24.08 28.61 7.07
N LEU A 97 -24.48 27.46 7.60
CA LEU A 97 -25.76 26.82 7.32
C LEU A 97 -26.73 26.87 8.50
N GLY A 98 -26.27 27.25 9.69
CA GLY A 98 -27.07 27.23 10.92
C GLY A 98 -27.27 25.83 11.53
N PHE A 99 -26.84 24.77 10.82
CA PHE A 99 -26.94 23.39 11.29
C PHE A 99 -25.73 22.55 10.88
N ASP A 100 -25.59 21.40 11.52
CA ASP A 100 -24.49 20.45 11.31
C ASP A 100 -24.96 19.29 10.42
N ILE A 101 -24.21 19.05 9.34
CA ILE A 101 -24.48 18.00 8.35
C ILE A 101 -24.04 16.62 8.85
N PHE A 102 -22.95 16.57 9.64
CA PHE A 102 -22.40 15.30 10.13
C PHE A 102 -23.07 14.90 11.45
N SER A 103 -23.10 13.60 11.72
CA SER A 103 -23.44 13.07 13.04
C SER A 103 -22.41 13.49 14.10
N SER A 104 -22.72 13.26 15.38
CA SER A 104 -21.84 13.70 16.46
C SER A 104 -20.47 13.01 16.37
N ARG A 105 -19.40 13.75 16.70
CA ARG A 105 -18.03 13.19 16.73
C ARG A 105 -17.94 11.96 17.63
N GLN A 106 -18.68 11.94 18.74
CA GLN A 106 -18.76 10.77 19.63
C GLN A 106 -19.35 9.54 18.93
N LYS A 107 -20.43 9.70 18.16
CA LYS A 107 -21.05 8.59 17.42
C LYS A 107 -20.14 8.07 16.33
N ILE A 108 -19.49 8.98 15.59
CA ILE A 108 -18.46 8.63 14.59
C ILE A 108 -17.29 7.89 15.25
N HIS A 109 -16.85 8.33 16.43
CA HIS A 109 -15.78 7.68 17.19
C HIS A 109 -16.20 6.31 17.70
N ASN A 110 -17.43 6.15 18.18
CA ASN A 110 -17.96 4.85 18.60
C ASN A 110 -18.04 3.88 17.41
N LEU A 111 -18.50 4.33 16.24
CA LEU A 111 -18.45 3.54 15.01
C LEU A 111 -17.02 3.21 14.61
N ARG A 112 -16.11 4.16 14.73
CA ARG A 112 -14.67 3.93 14.51
C ARG A 112 -14.13 2.86 15.45
N LYS A 113 -14.51 2.85 16.74
CA LYS A 113 -14.14 1.80 17.70
C LYS A 113 -14.75 0.43 17.36
N MET A 114 -16.02 0.40 16.97
CA MET A 114 -16.70 -0.85 16.60
C MET A 114 -16.15 -1.45 15.31
N HIS A 115 -15.68 -0.60 14.39
CA HIS A 115 -15.11 -1.01 13.11
C HIS A 115 -13.58 -0.99 13.07
N SER A 116 -12.91 -0.51 14.12
CA SER A 116 -11.47 -0.64 14.32
C SER A 116 -11.19 -2.02 14.88
N GLY A 117 -11.20 -3.04 14.03
CA GLY A 117 -10.28 -4.14 14.29
C GLY A 117 -8.90 -3.58 14.04
N LEU A 118 -8.06 -3.38 15.06
CA LEU A 118 -6.60 -3.29 14.93
C LEU A 118 -5.90 -3.21 16.29
N GLU A 119 -4.99 -4.16 16.46
CA GLU A 119 -4.22 -4.57 17.63
C GLU A 119 -2.96 -3.71 17.89
N ASP A 120 -2.85 -2.50 17.34
CA ASP A 120 -1.60 -1.71 17.40
C ASP A 120 -1.57 -0.64 18.51
N TYR A 121 -2.65 -0.51 19.28
CA TYR A 121 -2.80 0.53 20.29
C TYR A 121 -3.14 -0.07 21.66
N LYS A 122 -2.47 0.42 22.71
CA LYS A 122 -2.87 0.14 24.08
C LYS A 122 -3.68 1.33 24.58
N ILE A 123 -5.00 1.13 24.70
CA ILE A 123 -5.90 2.15 25.23
C ILE A 123 -6.21 1.78 26.68
N ARG A 124 -5.82 2.65 27.61
CA ARG A 124 -6.11 2.49 29.04
C ARG A 124 -6.89 3.70 29.54
N VAL A 125 -7.73 3.46 30.54
CA VAL A 125 -8.44 4.51 31.28
C VAL A 125 -7.68 4.70 32.59
N GLU A 126 -7.17 5.92 32.82
CA GLU A 126 -6.52 6.28 34.06
C GLU A 126 -7.30 7.42 34.74
N THR A 127 -7.41 7.34 36.06
CA THR A 127 -7.98 8.40 36.89
C THR A 127 -6.92 9.47 37.09
N VAL A 128 -7.04 10.57 36.36
CA VAL A 128 -6.09 11.68 36.48
C VAL A 128 -6.73 12.77 37.33
N LEU A 129 -6.06 13.15 38.41
CA LEU A 129 -6.42 14.32 39.22
C LEU A 129 -6.16 15.58 38.39
N LYS A 130 -7.23 16.21 37.91
CA LYS A 130 -7.14 17.54 37.30
C LYS A 130 -7.64 18.56 38.30
N LYS A 131 -6.93 19.69 38.39
CA LYS A 131 -7.29 20.86 39.21
C LYS A 131 -7.90 21.97 38.34
N PRO A 132 -9.13 21.86 37.83
CA PRO A 132 -9.81 23.03 37.31
C PRO A 132 -10.33 23.85 38.49
N ALA A 133 -9.91 25.12 38.58
CA ALA A 133 -10.40 26.09 39.57
C ALA A 133 -10.18 25.71 41.05
N GLY A 134 -9.05 25.08 41.37
CA GLY A 134 -8.57 24.94 42.76
C GLY A 134 -9.23 23.84 43.60
N ARG A 135 -10.04 22.95 43.01
CA ARG A 135 -10.46 21.70 43.66
C ARG A 135 -9.93 20.50 42.86
N ASP A 136 -9.50 19.48 43.59
CA ASP A 136 -9.12 18.20 43.02
C ASP A 136 -10.38 17.44 42.58
N VAL A 137 -10.48 17.18 41.28
CA VAL A 137 -11.55 16.37 40.70
C VAL A 137 -10.91 15.19 39.99
N GLU A 138 -11.25 13.98 40.43
CA GLU A 138 -10.91 12.74 39.76
C GLU A 138 -11.73 12.63 38.47
N GLN A 139 -11.05 12.63 37.32
CA GLN A 139 -11.69 12.46 36.03
C GLN A 139 -11.03 11.34 35.25
N GLU A 140 -11.84 10.41 34.77
CA GLU A 140 -11.39 9.34 33.88
C GLU A 140 -10.96 9.95 32.53
N SER A 141 -9.70 9.72 32.16
CA SER A 141 -9.14 10.14 30.87
C SER A 141 -8.61 8.94 30.10
N TYR A 142 -8.84 8.94 28.79
CA TYR A 142 -8.31 7.91 27.90
C TYR A 142 -6.86 8.23 27.54
N VAL A 143 -5.94 7.32 27.84
CA VAL A 143 -4.55 7.39 27.41
C VAL A 143 -4.37 6.44 26.22
N ILE A 144 -3.91 6.99 25.11
CA ILE A 144 -3.61 6.25 23.87
C ILE A 144 -2.10 6.13 23.77
N GLU A 145 -1.59 4.91 23.96
CA GLU A 145 -0.16 4.62 23.91
C GLU A 145 0.19 3.94 22.58
N VAL A 146 1.01 4.62 21.77
CA VAL A 146 1.64 4.06 20.57
C VAL A 146 2.97 3.46 21.02
N LYS A 147 3.13 2.14 20.91
CA LYS A 147 4.24 1.43 21.56
C LYS A 147 5.62 1.85 21.04
N ASP A 148 5.78 2.09 19.74
CA ASP A 148 7.03 2.61 19.18
C ASP A 148 6.82 3.19 17.76
N LEU A 149 6.92 4.51 17.62
CA LEU A 149 6.74 5.21 16.35
C LEU A 149 8.00 5.13 15.45
N GLN A 150 9.18 4.95 16.05
CA GLN A 150 10.46 5.04 15.34
C GLN A 150 10.89 3.65 14.81
N SER A 151 10.54 2.57 15.50
CA SER A 151 10.72 1.19 15.03
C SER A 151 9.73 0.82 13.90
N LEU A 152 8.52 1.40 13.91
CA LEU A 152 7.51 1.20 12.84
C LEU A 152 8.01 1.68 11.46
N ILE A 153 8.92 2.66 11.44
CA ILE A 153 9.41 3.31 10.22
C ILE A 153 10.76 2.70 9.76
N SER A 154 11.51 2.03 10.65
CA SER A 154 12.90 1.62 10.42
C SER A 154 13.16 0.10 10.36
N ALA A 155 12.22 -0.75 10.79
CA ALA A 155 12.45 -2.20 10.84
C ALA A 155 11.97 -2.95 9.59
N ALA A 156 12.63 -4.09 9.29
CA ALA A 156 12.17 -5.06 8.29
C ALA A 156 10.92 -5.77 8.84
N HIS A 157 9.75 -5.24 8.50
CA HIS A 157 8.46 -5.77 8.93
C HIS A 157 7.95 -6.85 7.96
N THR A 158 7.55 -8.00 8.50
CA THR A 158 6.79 -9.00 7.76
C THR A 158 5.30 -8.76 7.94
N LYS A 159 4.57 -8.59 6.84
CA LYS A 159 3.13 -8.35 6.79
C LYS A 159 2.43 -9.51 6.11
N LEU A 160 1.49 -10.13 6.81
CA LEU A 160 0.59 -11.13 6.24
C LEU A 160 -0.78 -10.51 6.01
N VAL A 161 -1.28 -10.63 4.78
CA VAL A 161 -2.54 -10.03 4.36
C VAL A 161 -3.45 -11.06 3.70
N VAL A 162 -4.76 -10.85 3.82
CA VAL A 162 -5.81 -11.60 3.12
C VAL A 162 -6.50 -10.69 2.12
N VAL A 163 -6.76 -11.23 0.93
CA VAL A 163 -7.44 -10.54 -0.15
C VAL A 163 -8.60 -11.40 -0.63
N PHE A 164 -9.80 -10.81 -0.75
CA PHE A 164 -10.95 -11.49 -1.33
C PHE A 164 -10.87 -11.41 -2.87
N GLY A 165 -10.71 -12.56 -3.52
CA GLY A 165 -10.54 -12.61 -4.98
C GLY A 165 -11.84 -12.42 -5.78
N ASN A 166 -12.98 -12.84 -5.24
CA ASN A 166 -14.26 -12.82 -5.95
C ASN A 166 -15.08 -11.56 -5.64
N VAL A 167 -14.48 -10.40 -5.88
CA VAL A 167 -15.09 -9.08 -5.72
C VAL A 167 -14.73 -8.22 -6.95
N ASP A 168 -15.46 -7.15 -7.21
CA ASP A 168 -15.27 -6.31 -8.41
C ASP A 168 -13.83 -5.77 -8.56
N LYS A 169 -13.17 -5.52 -7.43
CA LYS A 169 -11.80 -4.99 -7.36
C LYS A 169 -10.98 -5.77 -6.33
N PRO A 170 -10.45 -6.95 -6.68
CA PRO A 170 -9.73 -7.79 -5.71
C PRO A 170 -8.37 -7.18 -5.34
N ASN A 171 -7.71 -6.48 -6.25
CA ASN A 171 -6.43 -5.79 -5.99
C ASN A 171 -6.64 -4.31 -5.63
N ASP A 172 -7.58 -4.03 -4.73
CA ASP A 172 -7.82 -2.69 -4.19
C ASP A 172 -7.13 -2.59 -2.82
N PRO A 173 -6.26 -1.59 -2.56
CA PRO A 173 -5.67 -1.36 -1.24
C PRO A 173 -6.70 -1.30 -0.10
N HIS A 174 -7.94 -0.89 -0.38
CA HIS A 174 -9.04 -0.87 0.58
C HIS A 174 -9.66 -2.25 0.86
N GLY A 175 -9.41 -3.24 0.00
CA GLY A 175 -9.84 -4.63 0.15
C GLY A 175 -8.79 -5.57 0.73
N ILE A 176 -7.59 -5.07 1.02
CA ILE A 176 -6.49 -5.84 1.63
C ILE A 176 -6.65 -5.82 3.15
N LEU A 177 -6.90 -6.98 3.75
CA LEU A 177 -7.03 -7.12 5.19
C LEU A 177 -5.69 -7.56 5.79
N LEU A 178 -5.12 -6.76 6.71
CA LEU A 178 -3.96 -7.16 7.49
C LEU A 178 -4.39 -8.20 8.54
N VAL A 179 -3.76 -9.38 8.51
CA VAL A 179 -4.07 -10.48 9.45
C VAL A 179 -2.88 -10.84 10.35
N GLY A 180 -1.70 -10.30 10.06
CA GLY A 180 -0.55 -10.43 10.95
C GLY A 180 0.57 -9.47 10.57
N LEU A 181 1.28 -8.99 11.58
CA LEU A 181 2.43 -8.11 11.45
C LEU A 181 3.45 -8.46 12.54
N TYR A 182 4.71 -8.61 12.16
CA TYR A 182 5.81 -8.68 13.12
C TYR A 182 7.12 -8.14 12.54
N GLU A 183 8.05 -7.82 13.43
CA GLU A 183 9.42 -7.43 13.09
C GLU A 183 10.31 -8.67 12.93
N GLY A 184 10.87 -8.86 11.74
CA GLY A 184 11.74 -10.00 11.45
C GLY A 184 11.58 -10.53 10.04
N HIS A 185 12.30 -11.60 9.76
CA HIS A 185 12.35 -12.23 8.45
C HIS A 185 11.18 -13.19 8.22
N ASP A 186 10.84 -13.37 6.95
CA ASP A 186 9.83 -14.26 6.38
C ASP A 186 10.33 -15.71 6.21
N ASP A 187 11.24 -16.17 7.07
CA ASP A 187 11.73 -17.54 7.06
C ASP A 187 10.79 -18.50 7.81
N TYR A 188 10.95 -19.81 7.55
CA TYR A 188 10.10 -20.86 8.11
C TYR A 188 10.04 -20.82 9.65
N GLY A 189 11.17 -20.65 10.32
CA GLY A 189 11.24 -20.70 11.78
C GLY A 189 10.49 -19.51 12.39
N THR A 190 10.80 -18.32 11.90
CA THR A 190 10.18 -17.08 12.38
C THR A 190 8.68 -17.04 12.08
N LEU A 191 8.25 -17.46 10.88
CA LEU A 191 6.83 -17.53 10.54
C LEU A 191 6.08 -18.57 11.40
N LYS A 192 6.69 -19.74 11.65
CA LYS A 192 6.09 -20.75 12.54
C LYS A 192 5.95 -20.24 13.96
N GLU A 193 6.94 -19.51 14.47
CA GLU A 193 6.90 -18.96 15.83
C GLU A 193 5.89 -17.82 15.96
N LYS A 194 5.94 -16.83 15.05
CA LYS A 194 5.21 -15.57 15.19
C LYS A 194 3.80 -15.60 14.59
N MET A 195 3.54 -16.45 13.60
CA MET A 195 2.27 -16.47 12.83
C MET A 195 1.50 -17.80 12.95
N ALA A 196 1.93 -18.76 13.79
CA ALA A 196 1.25 -20.05 13.92
C ALA A 196 -0.25 -19.95 14.18
N LEU A 197 -0.68 -19.06 15.06
CA LEU A 197 -2.11 -18.88 15.36
C LEU A 197 -2.89 -18.33 14.15
N VAL A 198 -2.30 -17.39 13.41
CA VAL A 198 -2.90 -16.83 12.19
C VAL A 198 -3.01 -17.92 11.12
N PHE A 199 -1.95 -18.68 10.88
CA PHE A 199 -1.99 -19.79 9.95
C PHE A 199 -3.02 -20.85 10.34
N LYS A 200 -3.13 -21.18 11.63
CA LYS A 200 -4.17 -22.08 12.13
C LYS A 200 -5.57 -21.55 11.79
N GLN A 201 -5.86 -20.29 12.11
CA GLN A 201 -7.15 -19.68 11.79
C GLN A 201 -7.46 -19.70 10.28
N LEU A 202 -6.46 -19.39 9.45
CA LEU A 202 -6.60 -19.43 7.99
C LEU A 202 -6.79 -20.86 7.48
N ASN A 203 -6.10 -21.84 8.07
CA ASN A 203 -6.25 -23.25 7.72
C ASN A 203 -7.64 -23.78 8.13
N ASP A 204 -8.18 -23.34 9.26
CA ASP A 204 -9.51 -23.73 9.77
C ASP A 204 -10.66 -22.97 9.05
N LEU A 205 -10.37 -21.92 8.27
CA LEU A 205 -11.37 -21.14 7.56
C LEU A 205 -11.92 -21.88 6.33
N GLU A 206 -13.01 -22.61 6.49
CA GLU A 206 -13.64 -23.36 5.38
C GLU A 206 -14.80 -22.63 4.72
N HIS A 207 -15.49 -21.77 5.47
CA HIS A 207 -16.68 -21.07 5.02
C HIS A 207 -16.69 -19.61 5.46
N VAL A 208 -17.27 -18.74 4.63
CA VAL A 208 -17.59 -17.36 4.97
C VAL A 208 -19.10 -17.19 4.91
N THR A 209 -19.66 -16.60 5.96
CA THR A 209 -21.08 -16.26 6.05
C THR A 209 -21.23 -14.75 6.09
N TYR A 210 -22.08 -14.20 5.22
CA TYR A 210 -22.32 -12.76 5.13
C TYR A 210 -23.80 -12.48 4.84
N TYR A 211 -24.23 -11.25 5.12
CA TYR A 211 -25.60 -10.82 4.91
C TYR A 211 -25.70 -9.95 3.66
N GLU A 212 -26.54 -10.36 2.72
CA GLU A 212 -26.74 -9.65 1.45
C GLU A 212 -28.23 -9.63 1.12
N THR A 213 -28.78 -8.45 0.85
CA THR A 213 -30.17 -8.26 0.39
C THR A 213 -31.25 -8.94 1.27
N GLY A 214 -31.09 -8.93 2.58
CA GLY A 214 -32.08 -9.53 3.49
C GLY A 214 -31.87 -11.01 3.80
N LYS A 215 -30.83 -11.64 3.22
CA LYS A 215 -30.56 -13.07 3.35
C LYS A 215 -29.15 -13.32 3.86
N THR A 216 -29.02 -14.34 4.71
CA THR A 216 -27.73 -14.88 5.12
C THR A 216 -27.25 -15.85 4.05
N ILE A 217 -26.07 -15.60 3.49
CA ILE A 217 -25.43 -16.43 2.47
C ILE A 217 -24.16 -17.02 3.08
N THR A 218 -24.00 -18.33 2.95
CA THR A 218 -22.77 -19.05 3.33
C THR A 218 -22.12 -19.62 2.08
N ARG A 219 -20.82 -19.38 1.91
CA ARG A 219 -20.03 -19.89 0.78
C ARG A 219 -18.77 -20.59 1.28
N SER A 220 -18.37 -21.65 0.58
CA SER A 220 -17.08 -22.30 0.81
C SER A 220 -15.92 -21.43 0.33
N VAL A 221 -14.82 -21.44 1.07
CA VAL A 221 -13.61 -20.66 0.79
C VAL A 221 -12.64 -21.51 -0.02
N VAL A 222 -12.10 -20.91 -1.09
CA VAL A 222 -10.94 -21.44 -1.80
C VAL A 222 -9.72 -20.60 -1.40
N LYS A 223 -8.69 -21.27 -0.90
CA LYS A 223 -7.46 -20.66 -0.38
C LYS A 223 -6.39 -20.62 -1.45
N LEU A 224 -5.85 -19.43 -1.70
CA LEU A 224 -4.73 -19.23 -2.62
C LEU A 224 -3.53 -18.71 -1.82
N ALA A 225 -2.39 -19.39 -1.95
CA ALA A 225 -1.12 -18.94 -1.37
C ALA A 225 -0.39 -18.09 -2.41
N ILE A 226 -0.43 -16.77 -2.22
CA ILE A 226 0.20 -15.80 -3.12
C ILE A 226 1.27 -15.02 -2.36
N GLY A 227 2.49 -15.01 -2.89
CA GLY A 227 3.59 -14.26 -2.28
C GLY A 227 4.89 -14.41 -3.07
N ASP A 228 5.93 -13.70 -2.67
CA ASP A 228 7.25 -13.92 -3.26
C ASP A 228 7.77 -15.34 -2.99
N CYS A 229 8.82 -15.73 -3.72
CA CYS A 229 9.34 -17.08 -3.65
C CYS A 229 9.83 -17.45 -2.25
N LYS A 230 10.38 -16.51 -1.46
CA LYS A 230 10.98 -16.78 -0.15
C LYS A 230 9.87 -17.09 0.85
N PHE A 231 8.86 -16.24 0.91
CA PHE A 231 7.66 -16.47 1.69
C PHE A 231 6.96 -17.78 1.28
N LEU A 232 6.74 -18.01 -0.02
CA LEU A 232 6.08 -19.25 -0.49
C LEU A 232 6.86 -20.50 -0.09
N SER A 233 8.19 -20.44 -0.09
CA SER A 233 9.01 -21.57 0.32
C SER A 233 8.81 -21.92 1.79
N ALA A 234 8.82 -20.91 2.66
CA ALA A 234 8.51 -21.09 4.07
C ALA A 234 7.07 -21.56 4.28
N ASN A 235 6.12 -20.94 3.60
CA ASN A 235 4.70 -21.19 3.77
C ASN A 235 4.28 -22.62 3.36
N THR A 236 4.88 -23.14 2.30
CA THR A 236 4.56 -24.47 1.73
C THR A 236 5.49 -25.58 2.22
N GLY A 237 6.51 -25.26 3.02
CA GLY A 237 7.52 -26.22 3.47
C GLY A 237 8.54 -26.61 2.38
N HIS A 238 8.60 -25.87 1.27
CA HIS A 238 9.52 -26.09 0.17
C HIS A 238 10.96 -25.67 0.51
N PHE A 239 11.96 -26.32 -0.10
CA PHE A 239 13.39 -26.10 0.19
C PHE A 239 13.99 -24.82 -0.42
N GLY A 240 13.17 -23.91 -0.93
CA GLY A 240 13.64 -22.66 -1.52
C GLY A 240 14.05 -22.75 -2.98
N GLN A 241 14.56 -21.63 -3.50
CA GLN A 241 14.87 -21.44 -4.92
C GLN A 241 16.22 -22.04 -5.31
N SER A 242 17.08 -22.31 -4.34
CA SER A 242 18.40 -22.91 -4.55
C SER A 242 18.37 -24.44 -4.64
N CYS A 243 17.20 -25.07 -4.41
CA CYS A 243 17.09 -26.52 -4.51
C CYS A 243 17.02 -26.97 -5.97
N ALA A 244 17.34 -28.25 -6.20
CA ALA A 244 17.30 -28.82 -7.54
C ALA A 244 15.88 -28.93 -8.11
N THR A 245 14.82 -28.65 -7.34
CA THR A 245 13.43 -28.71 -7.78
C THR A 245 12.72 -27.39 -7.46
N PRO A 246 12.97 -26.30 -8.20
CA PRO A 246 12.58 -24.95 -7.76
C PRO A 246 11.07 -24.65 -7.89
N CYS A 247 10.30 -25.51 -8.55
CA CYS A 247 8.86 -25.29 -8.75
C CYS A 247 8.09 -25.57 -7.46
N PHE A 248 7.14 -24.70 -7.09
CA PHE A 248 6.26 -24.91 -5.92
C PHE A 248 5.14 -25.93 -6.16
N LEU A 249 4.92 -26.34 -7.41
CA LEU A 249 3.80 -27.19 -7.81
C LEU A 249 4.23 -28.63 -8.12
N CYS A 250 5.49 -28.85 -8.50
CA CYS A 250 5.98 -30.14 -8.96
C CYS A 250 7.47 -30.36 -8.67
N ASP A 251 7.89 -31.62 -8.68
CA ASP A 251 9.24 -32.09 -8.38
C ASP A 251 10.20 -32.04 -9.57
N THR A 252 9.88 -31.24 -10.61
CA THR A 252 10.72 -31.14 -11.81
C THR A 252 12.11 -30.66 -11.43
N ARG A 253 13.12 -31.44 -11.80
CA ARG A 253 14.51 -31.10 -11.52
C ARG A 253 15.04 -30.07 -12.53
N TRP A 254 15.69 -29.05 -12.00
CA TRP A 254 16.42 -28.01 -12.71
C TRP A 254 17.86 -27.94 -12.19
N THR A 255 18.82 -27.95 -13.10
CA THR A 255 20.24 -27.74 -12.80
C THR A 255 20.69 -26.38 -13.34
N SER A 256 21.11 -25.46 -12.48
CA SER A 256 21.61 -24.13 -12.87
C SER A 256 23.14 -24.05 -13.00
N HIS A 257 23.85 -25.16 -12.75
CA HIS A 257 25.30 -25.19 -12.65
C HIS A 257 25.93 -26.36 -13.42
N GLY A 258 27.19 -26.17 -13.82
CA GLY A 258 28.01 -27.16 -14.50
C GLY A 258 27.64 -27.36 -15.97
N VAL A 259 28.29 -28.34 -16.60
CA VAL A 259 28.12 -28.65 -18.04
C VAL A 259 26.68 -29.10 -18.37
N LYS A 260 25.92 -29.53 -17.35
CA LYS A 260 24.51 -29.93 -17.46
C LYS A 260 23.54 -28.81 -17.09
N ALA A 261 23.98 -27.55 -17.02
CA ALA A 261 23.07 -26.44 -16.74
C ALA A 261 21.98 -26.35 -17.82
N GLN A 262 20.71 -26.37 -17.40
CA GLN A 262 19.58 -26.24 -18.32
C GLN A 262 19.32 -24.77 -18.63
N LEU A 263 19.23 -24.45 -19.92
CA LEU A 263 18.85 -23.13 -20.40
C LEU A 263 17.33 -22.99 -20.42
N VAL A 264 16.83 -21.76 -20.26
CA VAL A 264 15.39 -21.44 -20.33
C VAL A 264 14.75 -21.99 -21.62
N ALA A 265 15.44 -21.90 -22.75
CA ALA A 265 14.96 -22.40 -24.04
C ALA A 265 14.86 -23.94 -24.13
N GLN A 266 15.50 -24.67 -23.21
CA GLN A 266 15.52 -26.13 -23.19
C GLN A 266 14.42 -26.73 -22.31
N VAL A 267 13.71 -25.89 -21.55
CA VAL A 267 12.68 -26.34 -20.61
C VAL A 267 11.30 -25.97 -21.14
N ASN A 268 10.44 -26.99 -21.29
CA ASN A 268 9.06 -26.78 -21.64
C ASN A 268 8.24 -26.44 -20.39
N PHE A 269 8.10 -25.14 -20.11
CA PHE A 269 7.34 -24.64 -18.96
C PHE A 269 5.83 -24.94 -19.00
N PHE A 270 5.31 -25.47 -20.11
CA PHE A 270 3.92 -25.92 -20.21
C PHE A 270 3.72 -27.34 -19.67
N LEU A 271 4.80 -28.09 -19.43
CA LEU A 271 4.76 -29.43 -18.86
C LEU A 271 5.14 -29.36 -17.38
N ALA A 272 4.19 -29.68 -16.51
CA ALA A 272 4.47 -29.87 -15.09
C ALA A 272 5.04 -31.27 -14.85
N GLY A 273 6.02 -31.37 -13.94
CA GLY A 273 6.49 -32.66 -13.40
C GLY A 273 5.47 -33.30 -12.46
N SER A 274 5.93 -34.28 -11.68
CA SER A 274 5.05 -34.96 -10.73
C SER A 274 4.76 -34.04 -9.54
N PRO A 275 3.55 -34.09 -8.95
CA PRO A 275 3.30 -33.39 -7.70
C PRO A 275 4.25 -33.90 -6.62
N TYR A 276 4.68 -33.02 -5.72
CA TYR A 276 5.48 -33.43 -4.56
C TYR A 276 4.77 -34.48 -3.71
N ASP A 277 5.56 -35.44 -3.23
CA ASP A 277 5.20 -36.25 -2.06
C ASP A 277 5.23 -35.35 -0.82
N PRO A 278 4.13 -35.26 -0.04
CA PRO A 278 4.12 -34.49 1.21
C PRO A 278 5.25 -34.85 2.18
N SER A 279 5.71 -36.10 2.18
CA SER A 279 6.82 -36.55 3.03
C SER A 279 8.19 -36.03 2.59
N ALA A 280 8.31 -35.58 1.33
CA ALA A 280 9.52 -34.99 0.80
C ALA A 280 9.69 -33.51 1.16
N LEU A 281 8.67 -32.87 1.74
CA LEU A 281 8.68 -31.45 2.11
C LEU A 281 8.63 -31.29 3.64
N LYS A 282 8.94 -30.08 4.12
CA LYS A 282 8.66 -29.72 5.52
C LYS A 282 7.14 -29.61 5.71
N GLU A 283 6.70 -29.74 6.96
CA GLU A 283 5.31 -29.46 7.33
C GLU A 283 4.91 -28.04 6.89
N PRO A 284 3.91 -27.88 6.02
CA PRO A 284 3.48 -26.56 5.53
C PRO A 284 2.85 -25.74 6.67
N LEU A 285 3.08 -24.43 6.66
CA LEU A 285 2.41 -23.51 7.59
C LEU A 285 0.98 -23.23 7.12
N PHE A 286 0.76 -23.17 5.81
CA PHE A 286 -0.55 -22.92 5.21
C PHE A 286 -0.96 -24.03 4.25
N HIS A 287 -2.19 -24.54 4.44
CA HIS A 287 -2.74 -25.63 3.65
C HIS A 287 -3.47 -25.08 2.41
N ALA A 288 -2.70 -24.83 1.35
CA ALA A 288 -3.23 -24.52 0.02
C ALA A 288 -3.50 -25.79 -0.78
N LYS A 289 -4.56 -25.76 -1.60
CA LYS A 289 -4.86 -26.85 -2.54
C LYS A 289 -3.82 -26.88 -3.66
N LYS A 290 -3.58 -28.06 -4.25
CA LYS A 290 -2.76 -28.18 -5.46
C LYS A 290 -3.28 -27.22 -6.55
N GLY A 291 -2.36 -26.49 -7.17
CA GLY A 291 -2.67 -25.50 -8.21
C GLY A 291 -3.17 -24.14 -7.68
N THR A 292 -3.21 -23.91 -6.35
CA THR A 292 -3.58 -22.61 -5.77
C THR A 292 -2.41 -21.86 -5.15
N ILE A 293 -1.18 -22.21 -5.53
CA ILE A 293 0.05 -21.53 -5.12
C ILE A 293 0.58 -20.73 -6.31
N GLY A 294 0.91 -19.46 -6.11
CA GLY A 294 1.36 -18.60 -7.21
C GLY A 294 2.24 -17.44 -6.76
N VAL A 295 3.26 -17.15 -7.58
CA VAL A 295 4.10 -15.96 -7.43
C VAL A 295 3.39 -14.77 -8.09
N PRO A 296 3.36 -13.57 -7.48
CA PRO A 296 2.80 -12.38 -8.11
C PRO A 296 3.45 -12.09 -9.47
N GLY A 297 2.65 -11.78 -10.49
CA GLY A 297 3.16 -11.52 -11.85
C GLY A 297 4.20 -10.39 -11.91
N VAL A 298 4.06 -9.36 -11.06
CA VAL A 298 5.06 -8.28 -10.94
C VAL A 298 6.43 -8.83 -10.51
N HIS A 299 6.47 -9.75 -9.56
CA HIS A 299 7.73 -10.35 -9.10
C HIS A 299 8.36 -11.23 -10.18
N THR A 300 7.54 -11.93 -10.97
CA THR A 300 8.02 -12.69 -12.14
C THR A 300 8.67 -11.79 -13.18
N ILE A 301 8.02 -10.67 -13.54
CA ILE A 301 8.56 -9.70 -14.51
C ILE A 301 9.85 -9.08 -13.99
N LEU A 302 9.89 -8.67 -12.72
CA LEU A 302 11.10 -8.13 -12.08
C LEU A 302 12.26 -9.13 -12.11
N GLY A 303 11.99 -10.41 -11.82
CA GLY A 303 13.00 -11.46 -11.89
C GLY A 303 13.61 -11.62 -13.28
N ILE A 304 12.79 -11.59 -14.33
CA ILE A 304 13.25 -11.67 -15.73
C ILE A 304 14.07 -10.42 -16.09
N ALA A 305 13.58 -9.22 -15.75
CA ALA A 305 14.26 -7.96 -16.04
C ALA A 305 15.64 -7.90 -15.36
N HIS A 306 15.73 -8.31 -14.09
CA HIS A 306 16.99 -8.37 -13.37
C HIS A 306 17.99 -9.36 -13.99
N MET A 307 17.50 -10.47 -14.55
CA MET A 307 18.36 -11.44 -15.24
C MET A 307 18.99 -10.83 -16.49
N GLU A 308 18.21 -10.13 -17.32
CA GLU A 308 18.73 -9.47 -18.52
C GLU A 308 19.70 -8.33 -18.18
N GLN A 309 19.37 -7.51 -17.17
CA GLN A 309 20.28 -6.47 -16.68
C GLN A 309 21.63 -7.04 -16.23
N ARG A 310 21.63 -8.15 -15.49
CA ARG A 310 22.87 -8.81 -15.04
C ARG A 310 23.73 -9.31 -16.21
N LYS A 311 23.12 -9.80 -17.29
CA LYS A 311 23.88 -10.21 -18.49
C LYS A 311 24.60 -9.02 -19.13
N VAL A 312 23.90 -7.89 -19.27
CA VAL A 312 24.47 -6.66 -19.82
C VAL A 312 25.60 -6.13 -18.93
N LEU A 313 25.36 -6.05 -17.61
CA LEU A 313 26.39 -5.65 -16.63
C LEU A 313 27.63 -6.52 -16.73
N LYS A 314 27.46 -7.84 -16.78
CA LYS A 314 28.60 -8.77 -16.91
C LYS A 314 29.37 -8.58 -18.23
N SER A 315 28.65 -8.33 -19.33
CA SER A 315 29.30 -8.02 -20.62
C SER A 315 30.12 -6.73 -20.56
N LEU A 316 29.62 -5.71 -19.86
CA LEU A 316 30.33 -4.44 -19.68
C LEU A 316 31.55 -4.60 -18.75
N GLU A 317 31.43 -5.39 -17.69
CA GLU A 317 32.56 -5.74 -16.81
C GLU A 317 33.66 -6.50 -17.58
N GLU A 318 33.28 -7.44 -18.46
CA GLU A 318 34.22 -8.16 -19.32
C GLU A 318 34.91 -7.22 -20.35
N GLU A 319 34.18 -6.25 -20.90
CA GLU A 319 34.76 -5.20 -21.76
C GLU A 319 35.70 -4.27 -20.99
N GLU A 320 35.33 -3.85 -19.78
CA GLU A 320 36.16 -2.99 -18.92
C GLU A 320 37.51 -3.65 -18.63
N VAL A 321 37.51 -4.94 -18.23
CA VAL A 321 38.73 -5.72 -17.99
C VAL A 321 39.58 -5.82 -19.28
N HIS A 322 38.94 -5.99 -20.44
CA HIS A 322 39.64 -6.00 -21.73
C HIS A 322 40.33 -4.66 -22.03
N TYR A 323 39.62 -3.55 -21.85
CA TYR A 323 40.16 -2.21 -22.08
C TYR A 323 41.27 -1.85 -21.09
N GLU A 324 41.11 -2.20 -19.82
CA GLU A 324 42.11 -1.97 -18.78
C GLU A 324 43.41 -2.75 -19.07
N THR A 325 43.30 -4.02 -19.48
CA THR A 325 44.45 -4.83 -19.90
C THR A 325 45.18 -4.20 -21.09
N ARG A 326 44.44 -3.71 -22.08
CA ARG A 326 45.01 -3.05 -23.26
C ARG A 326 45.68 -1.71 -22.91
N TYR A 327 45.06 -0.92 -22.04
CA TYR A 327 45.62 0.33 -21.54
C TYR A 327 46.95 0.09 -20.79
N ASN A 328 46.99 -0.89 -19.90
CA ASN A 328 48.20 -1.24 -19.15
C ASN A 328 49.33 -1.71 -20.08
N SER A 329 49.01 -2.48 -21.13
CA SER A 329 49.99 -2.84 -22.16
C SER A 329 50.53 -1.61 -22.90
N LEU A 330 49.66 -0.72 -23.36
CA LEU A 330 50.06 0.51 -24.07
C LEU A 330 50.91 1.42 -23.18
N LYS A 331 50.54 1.58 -21.90
CA LYS A 331 51.30 2.34 -20.91
C LYS A 331 52.69 1.76 -20.70
N SER A 332 52.80 0.43 -20.60
CA SER A 332 54.11 -0.23 -20.52
C SER A 332 54.95 0.02 -21.77
N THR A 333 54.36 -0.05 -22.97
CA THR A 333 55.08 0.25 -24.22
C THR A 333 55.53 1.70 -24.27
N HIS A 334 54.68 2.65 -23.88
CA HIS A 334 55.02 4.07 -23.81
C HIS A 334 56.20 4.31 -22.86
N ASN A 335 56.18 3.72 -21.66
CA ASN A 335 57.30 3.83 -20.71
C ASN A 335 58.63 3.31 -21.28
N ILE A 336 58.60 2.25 -22.10
CA ILE A 336 59.80 1.72 -22.77
C ILE A 336 60.31 2.72 -23.81
N VAL A 337 59.42 3.32 -24.59
CA VAL A 337 59.78 4.33 -25.60
C VAL A 337 60.35 5.59 -24.94
N GLU A 338 59.73 6.08 -23.87
CA GLU A 338 60.26 7.21 -23.08
C GLU A 338 61.66 6.91 -22.53
N HIS A 339 61.88 5.70 -22.02
CA HIS A 339 63.21 5.29 -21.58
C HIS A 339 64.22 5.26 -22.74
N MET A 340 63.84 4.72 -23.91
CA MET A 340 64.70 4.72 -25.10
C MET A 340 65.04 6.14 -25.56
N LEU A 341 64.08 7.07 -25.55
CA LEU A 341 64.30 8.47 -25.88
C LEU A 341 65.26 9.12 -24.88
N SER A 342 65.07 8.90 -23.58
CA SER A 342 65.98 9.44 -22.55
C SER A 342 67.41 8.91 -22.69
N VAL A 343 67.59 7.64 -23.09
CA VAL A 343 68.92 7.07 -23.36
C VAL A 343 69.55 7.69 -24.60
N ALA A 344 68.76 7.95 -25.65
CA ALA A 344 69.25 8.59 -26.87
C ALA A 344 69.66 10.04 -26.64
N GLU A 345 68.88 10.81 -25.87
CA GLU A 345 69.21 12.20 -25.48
C GLU A 345 70.52 12.26 -24.66
N ASN A 346 70.70 11.35 -23.71
CA ASN A 346 71.93 11.26 -22.92
C ASN A 346 73.15 10.76 -23.74
N PHE A 347 72.92 10.09 -24.88
CA PHE A 347 74.01 9.64 -25.76
C PHE A 347 74.56 10.81 -26.58
N ASP A 348 73.71 11.71 -27.05
CA ASP A 348 74.09 12.90 -27.82
C ASP A 348 74.94 13.87 -26.97
N GLU A 349 74.59 14.07 -25.69
CA GLU A 349 75.37 14.94 -24.78
C GLU A 349 76.77 14.39 -24.44
N SER A 350 77.01 13.08 -24.62
CA SER A 350 78.28 12.44 -24.28
C SER A 350 79.32 12.43 -25.42
N VAL A 351 78.90 12.76 -26.66
CA VAL A 351 79.77 12.76 -27.84
C VAL A 351 80.45 14.11 -28.03
N ASP A 352 79.93 15.20 -27.46
CA ASP A 352 80.50 16.54 -27.59
C ASP A 352 81.67 16.84 -26.63
N ASP A 353 81.98 15.94 -25.67
CA ASP A 353 82.99 16.17 -24.61
C ASP A 353 84.31 15.38 -24.78
N VAL A 354 84.51 14.66 -25.89
CA VAL A 354 85.74 13.88 -26.14
C VAL A 354 86.34 14.19 -27.51
N ASP A 355 86.98 15.36 -27.65
CA ASP A 355 88.29 15.47 -28.34
C ASP A 355 88.80 16.93 -28.35
N THR A 356 89.56 17.31 -27.32
CA THR A 356 90.76 18.15 -27.51
C THR A 356 91.71 17.96 -26.33
N ASN A 357 92.99 17.76 -26.66
CA ASN A 357 94.16 17.74 -25.77
C ASN A 357 94.51 16.40 -25.09
N LYS A 358 95.36 15.62 -25.76
CA LYS A 358 96.67 15.28 -25.19
C LYS A 358 97.71 14.92 -26.26
N SER A 359 98.60 15.88 -26.45
CA SER A 359 99.80 15.84 -27.28
C SER A 359 100.86 14.86 -26.77
N CYS A 360 101.57 14.29 -27.74
CA CYS A 360 102.70 13.35 -27.65
C CYS A 360 103.85 13.76 -26.70
N GLY A 361 104.49 12.74 -26.10
CA GLY A 361 105.85 12.78 -25.54
C GLY A 361 106.60 11.49 -25.93
N PRO A 362 107.93 11.55 -26.16
CA PRO A 362 108.61 10.74 -27.18
C PRO A 362 109.21 9.41 -26.70
N LEU A 363 109.32 8.48 -27.65
CA LEU A 363 110.03 7.19 -27.58
C LEU A 363 111.55 7.40 -27.58
N SER A 364 112.23 6.72 -26.65
CA SER A 364 113.67 6.45 -26.70
C SER A 364 113.90 4.94 -26.60
N ALA A 365 114.69 4.40 -27.52
CA ALA A 365 115.87 3.57 -27.23
C ALA A 365 116.41 2.94 -28.54
N SER A 366 117.71 3.15 -28.76
CA SER A 366 118.72 2.28 -29.41
C SER A 366 118.34 1.49 -30.66
#